data_AF-A0A2I0D069-F1
#
_entry.id   AF-A0A2I0D069-F1
#
_cell.length_a   1.000
_cell.length_b   1.000
_cell.length_c   1.000
_cell.angle_alpha   90.00
_cell.angle_beta   90.00
_cell.angle_gamma   90.00
#
_symmetry.space_group_name_H-M   'P 1'
#
loop_
_entity.id
_entity.type
_entity.pdbx_description
1 polymer ?
#
loop_
_entity_poly.entity_id
_entity_poly.type
_entity_poly.pdbx_seq_one_letter_code
_entity_poly.pdbx_strand_id
1 'polypeptide(L)'
;MADKKAAASGWPLIKGDFHSGDVNSPVAVITMGSHLDEQGICDAGAALCGSCKTENLGLEKVIANVIANPNIRFALLVGTEVKGHLSAQTLVALHKNGVKDGRVVGAEGAIPFIENLNDANIKRFQEQVEIVNIMETEDVGAIKAKINELKAKDPGAFAADAMVVEVKEAAGGQEVGAASANPQFLEIEKRLDKIEKKLEFVDSEVAQRVGRKIGRDIGILYGLMAGVMVFIMLLFLFQKLMAMV
;
A
#
# COMPACT_ATOMS: atom_id res chain seq x y z
N MET A 1 17.26 -25.13 8.70
CA MET A 1 16.52 -23.88 9.01
C MET A 1 17.32 -22.74 8.40
N ALA A 2 16.68 -21.68 7.91
CA ALA A 2 17.36 -20.52 7.36
C ALA A 2 18.19 -19.82 8.45
N ASP A 3 19.40 -19.38 8.11
CA ASP A 3 20.28 -18.67 9.04
C ASP A 3 19.65 -17.32 9.43
N LYS A 4 19.76 -16.93 10.70
CA LYS A 4 19.20 -15.68 11.23
C LYS A 4 20.26 -14.85 11.93
N LYS A 5 20.09 -13.53 11.85
CA LYS A 5 20.94 -12.54 12.54
C LYS A 5 20.10 -11.67 13.45
N ALA A 6 20.75 -11.11 14.48
CA ALA A 6 20.12 -10.10 15.30
C ALA A 6 19.82 -8.85 14.47
N ALA A 7 18.58 -8.35 14.57
CA ALA A 7 18.25 -7.01 14.11
C ALA A 7 18.93 -5.96 15.00
N ALA A 8 18.91 -4.70 14.58
CA ALA A 8 19.39 -3.60 15.42
C ALA A 8 18.66 -3.58 16.79
N SER A 9 19.37 -3.18 17.84
CA SER A 9 18.78 -3.12 19.19
C SER A 9 17.60 -2.13 19.22
N GLY A 10 16.43 -2.60 19.64
CA GLY A 10 15.21 -1.80 19.68
C GLY A 10 14.48 -1.68 18.33
N TRP A 11 14.82 -2.52 17.34
CA TRP A 11 14.13 -2.55 16.06
C TRP A 11 12.61 -2.82 16.20
N PRO A 12 11.73 -2.16 15.42
CA PRO A 12 12.02 -1.11 14.43
C PRO A 12 12.40 0.24 15.05
N LEU A 13 13.40 0.92 14.47
CA LEU A 13 13.99 2.13 15.05
C LEU A 13 13.27 3.42 14.65
N ILE A 14 12.81 3.47 13.40
CA ILE A 14 12.18 4.67 12.84
C ILE A 14 10.68 4.55 13.02
N LYS A 15 10.07 5.56 13.66
CA LYS A 15 8.64 5.59 13.90
C LYS A 15 7.85 5.85 12.61
N GLY A 16 6.70 5.21 12.51
CA GLY A 16 5.80 5.33 11.37
C GLY A 16 4.48 4.62 11.66
N ASP A 17 3.64 4.57 10.64
CA ASP A 17 2.34 3.88 10.68
C ASP A 17 2.52 2.43 10.22
N PHE A 18 2.90 1.57 11.15
CA PHE A 18 3.13 0.15 10.91
C PHE A 18 2.93 -0.67 12.18
N HIS A 19 2.78 -1.97 11.97
CA HIS A 19 2.83 -3.00 12.98
C HIS A 19 4.11 -3.82 12.81
N SER A 20 4.74 -4.21 13.91
CA SER A 20 5.85 -5.17 13.90
C SER A 20 5.32 -6.57 14.23
N GLY A 21 5.87 -7.57 13.54
CA GLY A 21 5.57 -8.99 13.75
C GLY A 21 6.81 -9.77 14.17
N ASP A 22 7.05 -10.91 13.52
CA ASP A 22 8.21 -11.76 13.80
C ASP A 22 9.50 -11.13 13.27
N VAL A 23 10.40 -10.72 14.16
CA VAL A 23 11.71 -10.12 13.82
C VAL A 23 12.58 -11.02 12.94
N ASN A 24 12.36 -12.33 12.94
CA ASN A 24 13.09 -13.29 12.11
C ASN A 24 12.41 -13.56 10.76
N SER A 25 11.21 -13.02 10.52
CA SER A 25 10.52 -13.21 9.24
C SER A 25 11.28 -12.51 8.10
N PRO A 26 11.36 -13.14 6.91
CA PRO A 26 12.00 -12.54 5.76
C PRO A 26 11.14 -11.53 5.01
N VAL A 27 9.89 -11.30 5.41
CA VAL A 27 8.93 -10.50 4.62
C VAL A 27 8.57 -9.20 5.33
N ALA A 28 8.78 -8.06 4.67
CA ALA A 28 8.15 -6.80 4.99
C ALA A 28 7.01 -6.52 4.00
N VAL A 29 5.86 -6.07 4.49
CA VAL A 29 4.67 -5.78 3.67
C VAL A 29 4.42 -4.27 3.69
N ILE A 30 4.21 -3.69 2.51
CA ILE A 30 3.99 -2.26 2.34
C ILE A 30 2.65 -2.09 1.64
N THR A 31 1.65 -1.58 2.36
CA THR A 31 0.24 -1.50 1.92
C THR A 31 -0.09 -0.26 1.07
N MET A 32 0.92 0.57 0.79
CA MET A 32 0.84 1.75 -0.06
C MET A 32 -0.31 2.68 0.35
N GLY A 33 -1.27 2.95 -0.54
CA GLY A 33 -2.42 3.80 -0.30
C GLY A 33 -3.58 3.13 0.43
N SER A 34 -3.55 1.80 0.59
CA SER A 34 -4.65 1.05 1.20
C SER A 34 -4.56 1.02 2.73
N HIS A 35 -5.74 1.01 3.36
CA HIS A 35 -5.91 0.74 4.77
C HIS A 35 -6.43 -0.69 4.91
N LEU A 36 -5.56 -1.63 5.28
CA LEU A 36 -5.88 -3.05 5.39
C LEU A 36 -5.92 -3.47 6.88
N ASP A 37 -6.00 -4.77 7.15
CA ASP A 37 -5.77 -5.30 8.49
C ASP A 37 -4.25 -5.53 8.70
N GLU A 38 -3.47 -4.45 8.86
CA GLU A 38 -2.00 -4.56 8.94
C GLU A 38 -1.54 -5.42 10.12
N GLN A 39 -2.24 -5.38 11.26
CA GLN A 39 -1.97 -6.26 12.40
C GLN A 39 -2.20 -7.73 12.02
N GLY A 40 -3.35 -8.07 11.41
CA GLY A 40 -3.62 -9.44 10.98
C GLY A 40 -2.72 -9.93 9.84
N ILE A 41 -2.13 -9.03 9.05
CA ILE A 41 -1.09 -9.34 8.07
C ILE A 41 0.25 -9.62 8.77
N CYS A 42 0.63 -8.82 9.76
CA CYS A 42 1.79 -9.08 10.61
C CYS A 42 1.68 -10.44 11.32
N ASP A 43 0.53 -10.73 11.92
CA ASP A 43 0.27 -11.98 12.64
C ASP A 43 0.30 -13.21 11.71
N ALA A 44 0.08 -13.02 10.40
CA ALA A 44 0.26 -14.06 9.40
C ALA A 44 1.75 -14.38 9.10
N GLY A 45 2.67 -13.65 9.73
CA GLY A 45 4.09 -13.95 9.75
C GLY A 45 4.96 -12.99 8.95
N ALA A 46 4.55 -11.73 8.78
CA ALA A 46 5.46 -10.67 8.32
C ALA A 46 6.32 -10.15 9.48
N ALA A 47 7.49 -9.59 9.16
CA ALA A 47 8.33 -8.88 10.12
C ALA A 47 7.79 -7.47 10.42
N LEU A 48 7.25 -6.83 9.37
CA LEU A 48 6.73 -5.48 9.39
C LEU A 48 5.58 -5.39 8.39
N CYS A 49 4.50 -4.69 8.75
CA CYS A 49 3.41 -4.36 7.84
C CYS A 49 2.93 -2.93 8.11
N GLY A 50 2.90 -2.07 7.10
CA GLY A 50 2.46 -0.69 7.26
C GLY A 50 2.23 0.03 5.94
N SER A 51 1.62 1.21 6.05
CA SER A 51 1.32 2.05 4.89
C SER A 51 2.53 2.89 4.48
N CYS A 52 2.65 3.18 3.19
CA CYS A 52 3.67 4.10 2.68
C CYS A 52 3.08 4.99 1.60
N LYS A 53 2.76 6.23 1.99
CA LYS A 53 2.01 7.14 1.15
C LYS A 53 2.88 8.06 0.29
N THR A 54 4.06 8.45 0.78
CA THR A 54 4.95 9.39 0.07
C THR A 54 6.17 8.70 -0.51
N GLU A 55 6.57 9.18 -1.68
CA GLU A 55 7.66 8.72 -2.55
C GLU A 55 9.05 9.22 -2.13
N ASN A 56 9.13 9.85 -0.96
CA ASN A 56 10.32 10.44 -0.35
C ASN A 56 10.50 9.92 1.09
N LEU A 57 10.15 10.73 2.10
CA LEU A 57 10.29 10.40 3.52
C LEU A 57 9.62 9.07 3.90
N GLY A 58 8.47 8.73 3.32
CA GLY A 58 7.83 7.43 3.52
C GLY A 58 8.75 6.28 3.12
N LEU A 59 9.31 6.33 1.90
CA LEU A 59 10.26 5.35 1.41
C LEU A 59 11.56 5.32 2.24
N GLU A 60 12.05 6.47 2.69
CA GLU A 60 13.23 6.54 3.55
C GLU A 60 13.03 5.79 4.87
N LYS A 61 11.87 5.96 5.50
CA LYS A 61 11.51 5.24 6.74
C LYS A 61 11.38 3.74 6.50
N VAL A 62 10.76 3.33 5.39
CA VAL A 62 10.65 1.92 4.99
C VAL A 62 12.04 1.32 4.83
N ILE A 63 12.90 1.94 4.02
CA ILE A 63 14.24 1.45 3.73
C ILE A 63 15.08 1.38 5.01
N ALA A 64 15.07 2.43 5.84
CA ALA A 64 15.84 2.49 7.08
C ALA A 64 15.46 1.36 8.05
N ASN A 65 14.15 1.08 8.23
CA ASN A 65 13.72 -0.04 9.06
C ASN A 65 14.05 -1.40 8.42
N VAL A 66 13.99 -1.54 7.09
CA VAL A 66 14.33 -2.81 6.41
C VAL A 66 15.82 -3.14 6.56
N ILE A 67 16.73 -2.20 6.28
CA ILE A 67 18.18 -2.46 6.33
C ILE A 67 18.72 -2.60 7.77
N ALA A 68 17.96 -2.12 8.77
CA ALA A 68 18.21 -2.35 10.19
C ALA A 68 17.85 -3.77 10.67
N ASN A 69 17.24 -4.60 9.81
CA ASN A 69 16.97 -6.01 10.10
C ASN A 69 17.44 -6.91 8.93
N PRO A 70 18.62 -7.56 9.04
CA PRO A 70 19.16 -8.42 7.99
C PRO A 70 18.30 -9.63 7.65
N ASN A 71 17.35 -10.01 8.51
CA ASN A 71 16.46 -11.14 8.25
C ASN A 71 15.46 -10.82 7.15
N ILE A 72 15.11 -9.56 6.92
CA ILE A 72 14.14 -9.15 5.89
C ILE A 72 14.80 -9.24 4.51
N ARG A 73 14.28 -10.13 3.67
CA ARG A 73 14.78 -10.45 2.32
C ARG A 73 13.78 -10.16 1.21
N PHE A 74 12.52 -9.87 1.56
CA PHE A 74 11.46 -9.57 0.61
C PHE A 74 10.70 -8.32 1.04
N ALA A 75 10.51 -7.39 0.11
CA ALA A 75 9.59 -6.27 0.25
C ALA A 75 8.36 -6.54 -0.64
N LEU A 76 7.24 -6.90 0.00
CA LEU A 76 5.97 -7.23 -0.65
C LEU A 76 5.10 -5.97 -0.76
N LEU A 77 4.87 -5.51 -1.99
CA LEU A 77 4.06 -4.32 -2.28
C LEU A 77 2.62 -4.75 -2.58
N VAL A 78 1.67 -4.21 -1.81
CA VAL A 78 0.24 -4.56 -1.86
C VAL A 78 -0.61 -3.30 -1.68
N GLY A 79 -1.91 -3.41 -1.96
CA GLY A 79 -2.85 -2.30 -1.89
C GLY A 79 -2.97 -1.53 -3.20
N THR A 80 -3.50 -0.31 -3.10
CA THR A 80 -3.75 0.61 -4.21
C THR A 80 -2.60 1.61 -4.30
N GLU A 81 -2.19 1.96 -5.52
CA GLU A 81 -1.13 2.95 -5.73
C GLU A 81 -1.59 4.34 -5.28
N VAL A 82 -0.65 5.14 -4.79
CA VAL A 82 -0.94 6.49 -4.30
C VAL A 82 -0.91 7.46 -5.49
N LYS A 83 -2.07 8.02 -5.85
CA LYS A 83 -2.15 9.00 -6.94
C LYS A 83 -1.25 10.21 -6.64
N GLY A 84 -0.60 10.74 -7.68
CA GLY A 84 0.36 11.84 -7.58
C GLY A 84 1.73 11.41 -7.05
N HIS A 85 1.76 10.74 -5.89
CA HIS A 85 3.01 10.30 -5.26
C HIS A 85 3.66 9.11 -5.98
N LEU A 86 2.86 8.14 -6.45
CA LEU A 86 3.32 6.90 -7.09
C LEU A 86 4.41 6.20 -6.27
N SER A 87 4.13 6.00 -4.99
CA SER A 87 5.10 5.49 -4.01
C SER A 87 5.58 4.08 -4.31
N ALA A 88 4.71 3.18 -4.79
CA ALA A 88 5.12 1.82 -5.15
C ALA A 88 6.02 1.83 -6.39
N GLN A 89 5.61 2.56 -7.42
CA GLN A 89 6.41 2.77 -8.64
C GLN A 89 7.78 3.36 -8.31
N THR A 90 7.82 4.38 -7.45
CA THR A 90 9.07 5.05 -7.05
C THR A 90 9.99 4.10 -6.28
N LEU A 91 9.46 3.29 -5.37
CA LEU A 91 10.27 2.29 -4.66
C LEU A 91 10.84 1.23 -5.60
N VAL A 92 10.06 0.77 -6.58
CA VAL A 92 10.53 -0.16 -7.62
C VAL A 92 11.65 0.49 -8.45
N ALA A 93 11.49 1.75 -8.85
CA ALA A 93 12.50 2.50 -9.59
C ALA A 93 13.79 2.70 -8.77
N LEU A 94 13.66 3.03 -7.48
CA LEU A 94 14.78 3.17 -6.55
C LEU A 94 15.55 1.85 -6.40
N HIS A 95 14.86 0.75 -6.22
CA HIS A 95 15.49 -0.57 -6.11
C HIS A 95 16.24 -0.95 -7.39
N LYS A 96 15.67 -0.65 -8.57
CA LYS A 96 16.29 -1.03 -9.84
C LYS A 96 17.44 -0.10 -10.26
N ASN A 97 17.27 1.20 -10.08
CA ASN A 97 18.11 2.22 -10.73
C ASN A 97 18.86 3.12 -9.74
N GLY A 98 18.51 3.08 -8.45
CA GLY A 98 19.08 3.96 -7.43
C GLY A 98 18.67 5.42 -7.60
N VAL A 99 19.53 6.32 -7.13
CA VAL A 99 19.33 7.78 -7.15
C VAL A 99 20.43 8.46 -7.94
N LYS A 100 20.12 9.64 -8.48
CA LYS A 100 21.07 10.57 -9.09
C LYS A 100 20.75 11.97 -8.60
N ASP A 101 21.73 12.63 -7.97
CA ASP A 101 21.58 13.96 -7.38
C ASP A 101 20.39 14.02 -6.40
N GLY A 102 20.21 12.96 -5.60
CA GLY A 102 19.08 12.80 -4.66
C GLY A 102 17.76 12.34 -5.29
N ARG A 103 17.58 12.46 -6.61
CA ARG A 103 16.35 12.05 -7.30
C ARG A 103 16.37 10.57 -7.68
N VAL A 104 15.27 9.85 -7.45
CA VAL A 104 15.12 8.46 -7.88
C VAL A 104 15.08 8.37 -9.41
N VAL A 105 15.94 7.52 -9.97
CA VAL A 105 16.07 7.39 -11.43
C VAL A 105 14.91 6.54 -11.97
N GLY A 106 14.09 7.14 -12.85
CA GLY A 106 12.94 6.49 -13.47
C GLY A 106 11.66 6.54 -12.61
N ALA A 107 11.65 7.30 -11.52
CA ALA A 107 10.44 7.56 -10.76
C ALA A 107 9.54 8.58 -11.46
N GLU A 108 8.24 8.30 -11.45
CA GLU A 108 7.19 9.14 -12.03
C GLU A 108 6.42 9.94 -10.97
N GLY A 109 6.70 9.70 -9.68
CA GLY A 109 6.15 10.47 -8.57
C GLY A 109 6.45 11.97 -8.66
N ALA A 110 5.66 12.78 -7.97
CA ALA A 110 5.76 14.24 -8.01
C ALA A 110 7.10 14.76 -7.45
N ILE A 111 7.54 14.23 -6.30
CA ILE A 111 8.73 14.67 -5.57
C ILE A 111 9.58 13.45 -5.11
N PRO A 112 10.15 12.67 -6.05
CA PRO A 112 10.84 11.42 -5.74
C PRO A 112 12.30 11.69 -5.36
N PHE A 113 12.52 12.43 -4.28
CA PHE A 113 13.84 12.78 -3.75
C PHE A 113 14.10 12.07 -2.42
N ILE A 114 15.31 11.55 -2.28
CA ILE A 114 15.84 10.89 -1.10
C ILE A 114 16.97 11.76 -0.55
N GLU A 115 16.81 12.28 0.66
CA GLU A 115 17.69 13.26 1.29
C GLU A 115 18.39 12.70 2.54
N ASN A 116 17.73 11.77 3.25
CA ASN A 116 18.24 11.19 4.49
C ASN A 116 19.07 9.91 4.26
N LEU A 117 18.97 9.28 3.08
CA LEU A 117 19.70 8.06 2.77
C LEU A 117 20.81 8.32 1.75
N ASN A 118 22.02 7.83 2.06
CA ASN A 118 23.15 7.88 1.13
C ASN A 118 23.17 6.65 0.19
N ASP A 119 24.09 6.67 -0.79
CA ASP A 119 24.25 5.59 -1.77
C ASP A 119 24.54 4.22 -1.13
N ALA A 120 25.23 4.18 0.01
CA ALA A 120 25.53 2.93 0.71
C ALA A 120 24.26 2.31 1.30
N ASN A 121 23.36 3.12 1.85
CA ASN A 121 22.06 2.69 2.37
C ASN A 121 21.18 2.13 1.24
N ILE A 122 21.15 2.84 0.11
CA ILE A 122 20.36 2.44 -1.06
C ILE A 122 20.91 1.14 -1.64
N LYS A 123 22.23 1.05 -1.84
CA LYS A 123 22.87 -0.18 -2.33
C LYS A 123 22.64 -1.36 -1.38
N ARG A 124 22.71 -1.12 -0.06
CA ARG A 124 22.38 -2.14 0.94
C ARG A 124 20.95 -2.64 0.78
N PHE A 125 19.99 -1.75 0.59
CA PHE A 125 18.60 -2.13 0.34
C PHE A 125 18.44 -2.95 -0.94
N GLN A 126 19.05 -2.51 -2.04
CA GLN A 126 19.03 -3.19 -3.35
C GLN A 126 19.56 -4.62 -3.28
N GLU A 127 20.66 -4.84 -2.55
CA GLU A 127 21.28 -6.16 -2.39
C GLU A 127 20.56 -7.04 -1.35
N GLN A 128 19.95 -6.43 -0.33
CA GLN A 128 19.34 -7.16 0.78
C GLN A 128 18.00 -7.77 0.40
N VAL A 129 17.13 -7.01 -0.30
CA VAL A 129 15.75 -7.43 -0.56
C VAL A 129 15.45 -7.63 -2.04
N GLU A 130 14.57 -8.58 -2.32
CA GLU A 130 13.83 -8.68 -3.57
C GLU A 130 12.48 -7.95 -3.42
N ILE A 131 12.12 -7.11 -4.39
CA ILE A 131 10.77 -6.51 -4.46
C ILE A 131 9.81 -7.49 -5.11
N VAL A 132 8.74 -7.82 -4.39
CA VAL A 132 7.63 -8.64 -4.87
C VAL A 132 6.42 -7.73 -4.99
N ASN A 133 6.01 -7.42 -6.21
CA ASN A 133 4.91 -6.50 -6.47
C ASN A 133 3.65 -7.28 -6.89
N ILE A 134 2.60 -7.21 -6.08
CA ILE A 134 1.27 -7.76 -6.40
C ILE A 134 0.17 -6.68 -6.40
N MET A 135 0.54 -5.41 -6.53
CA MET A 135 -0.40 -4.31 -6.73
C MET A 135 -1.30 -4.58 -7.96
N GLU A 136 -2.57 -4.20 -7.98
CA GLU A 136 -3.37 -3.47 -6.98
C GLU A 136 -4.20 -4.43 -6.08
N THR A 137 -3.56 -5.36 -5.36
CA THR A 137 -4.27 -6.36 -4.55
C THR A 137 -4.56 -5.87 -3.13
N GLU A 138 -5.85 -5.85 -2.75
CA GLU A 138 -6.32 -5.64 -1.37
C GLU A 138 -6.87 -6.91 -0.70
N ASP A 139 -6.86 -8.04 -1.42
CA ASP A 139 -7.29 -9.34 -0.87
C ASP A 139 -6.30 -9.86 0.17
N VAL A 140 -6.68 -9.74 1.45
CA VAL A 140 -5.90 -10.21 2.61
C VAL A 140 -5.57 -11.71 2.52
N GLY A 141 -6.45 -12.54 1.95
CA GLY A 141 -6.19 -13.96 1.75
C GLY A 141 -5.03 -14.20 0.78
N ALA A 142 -5.03 -13.49 -0.34
CA ALA A 142 -3.95 -13.53 -1.33
C ALA A 142 -2.62 -13.00 -0.75
N ILE A 143 -2.67 -11.92 0.02
CA ILE A 143 -1.50 -11.35 0.71
C ILE A 143 -0.90 -12.37 1.68
N LYS A 144 -1.74 -13.00 2.52
CA LYS A 144 -1.29 -14.05 3.46
C LYS A 144 -0.70 -15.26 2.76
N ALA A 145 -1.31 -15.70 1.66
CA ALA A 145 -0.76 -16.77 0.83
C ALA A 145 0.62 -16.41 0.26
N LYS A 146 0.79 -15.17 -0.20
CA LYS A 146 2.06 -14.68 -0.74
C LYS A 146 3.14 -14.57 0.33
N ILE A 147 2.80 -14.14 1.55
CA ILE A 147 3.73 -14.15 2.69
C ILE A 147 4.24 -15.59 2.95
N ASN A 148 3.34 -16.58 2.98
CA ASN A 148 3.73 -17.97 3.19
C ASN A 148 4.63 -18.51 2.07
N GLU A 149 4.34 -18.16 0.82
CA GLU A 149 5.20 -18.50 -0.33
C GLU A 149 6.62 -17.95 -0.15
N LEU A 150 6.74 -16.68 0.24
CA LEU A 150 8.04 -16.02 0.42
C LEU A 150 8.81 -16.55 1.63
N LYS A 151 8.11 -16.88 2.72
CA LYS A 151 8.71 -17.57 3.88
C LYS A 151 9.27 -18.94 3.52
N ALA A 152 8.59 -19.69 2.64
CA ALA A 152 9.09 -20.97 2.16
C ALA A 152 10.36 -20.83 1.28
N LYS A 153 10.59 -19.63 0.72
CA LYS A 153 11.76 -19.27 -0.10
C LYS A 153 12.83 -18.49 0.68
N ASP A 154 12.77 -18.50 2.01
CA ASP A 154 13.69 -17.76 2.88
C ASP A 154 15.16 -18.14 2.62
N PRO A 155 15.98 -17.23 2.07
CA PRO A 155 17.38 -17.51 1.78
C PRO A 155 18.27 -17.37 3.02
N GLY A 156 17.71 -17.06 4.20
CA GLY A 156 18.44 -16.69 5.40
C GLY A 156 18.75 -15.21 5.47
N ALA A 157 19.36 -14.78 6.56
CA ALA A 157 19.74 -13.40 6.80
C ALA A 157 20.76 -12.91 5.75
N PHE A 158 20.72 -11.62 5.47
CA PHE A 158 21.75 -10.97 4.67
C PHE A 158 23.13 -11.09 5.33
N ALA A 159 24.17 -11.23 4.50
CA ALA A 159 25.51 -11.56 4.98
C ALA A 159 26.13 -10.47 5.88
N ALA A 160 25.75 -9.21 5.71
CA ALA A 160 26.22 -8.10 6.54
C ALA A 160 25.27 -7.80 7.71
N ASP A 161 25.80 -7.16 8.75
CA ASP A 161 25.05 -6.86 9.98
C ASP A 161 24.01 -5.75 9.76
N ALA A 162 23.17 -5.52 10.77
CA ALA A 162 22.14 -4.48 10.73
C ALA A 162 22.76 -3.10 10.46
N MET A 163 22.20 -2.36 9.50
CA MET A 163 22.61 -1.00 9.18
C MET A 163 21.61 -0.02 9.79
N VAL A 164 22.08 0.86 10.67
CA VAL A 164 21.24 1.86 11.32
C VAL A 164 21.46 3.21 10.66
N VAL A 165 20.37 3.90 10.34
CA VAL A 165 20.38 5.22 9.71
C VAL A 165 19.43 6.12 10.49
N GLU A 166 19.83 7.36 10.70
CA GLU A 166 18.94 8.39 11.22
C GLU A 166 18.14 8.98 10.06
N VAL A 167 16.81 8.91 10.14
CA VAL A 167 15.91 9.61 9.22
C VAL A 167 15.38 10.83 9.95
N LYS A 168 15.77 12.03 9.50
CA LYS A 168 15.30 13.28 10.12
C LYS A 168 13.90 13.56 9.59
N GLU A 169 12.93 13.56 10.49
CA GLU A 169 11.63 14.16 10.20
C GLU A 169 11.84 15.67 10.13
N ALA A 170 11.67 16.26 8.96
CA ALA A 170 11.49 17.71 8.90
C ALA A 170 10.31 18.05 9.83
N ALA A 171 10.54 18.92 10.82
CA ALA A 171 9.49 19.38 11.71
C ALA A 171 8.28 19.78 10.86
N GLY A 172 7.11 19.22 11.18
CA GLY A 172 5.89 19.37 10.38
C GLY A 172 5.69 20.79 9.88
N GLY A 173 5.57 20.92 8.56
CA GLY A 173 5.31 22.19 7.89
C GLY A 173 6.56 22.87 7.33
N GLN A 174 7.12 22.31 6.27
CA GLN A 174 7.25 22.96 4.97
C GLN A 174 7.96 21.97 4.05
N GLU A 175 7.32 21.60 2.94
CA GLU A 175 8.04 21.15 1.77
C GLU A 175 9.00 22.28 1.37
N VAL A 176 10.28 22.12 1.71
CA VAL A 176 11.35 22.96 1.19
C VAL A 176 12.46 22.04 0.72
N GLY A 177 12.59 21.94 -0.60
CA GLY A 177 13.71 21.30 -1.30
C GLY A 177 13.19 20.42 -2.44
N ALA A 178 13.33 20.73 -3.72
CA ALA A 178 14.07 21.78 -4.39
C ALA A 178 13.34 22.19 -5.69
N ALA A 179 12.50 23.22 -5.62
CA ALA A 179 12.16 24.01 -6.79
C ALA A 179 13.01 25.28 -6.74
N SER A 180 13.96 25.37 -7.66
CA SER A 180 14.57 26.65 -7.99
C SER A 180 13.46 27.66 -8.34
N ALA A 181 13.25 28.61 -7.42
CA ALA A 181 12.79 29.98 -7.67
C ALA A 181 11.57 30.19 -8.60
N ASN A 182 10.34 30.05 -8.07
CA ASN A 182 9.28 31.03 -8.39
C ASN A 182 8.10 30.96 -7.39
N PRO A 183 7.75 32.06 -6.69
CA PRO A 183 6.55 32.12 -5.82
C PRO A 183 5.24 31.76 -6.52
N GLN A 184 5.21 31.93 -7.85
CA GLN A 184 4.07 31.64 -8.71
C GLN A 184 3.83 30.13 -8.87
N PHE A 185 4.86 29.30 -8.78
CA PHE A 185 4.74 27.84 -8.94
C PHE A 185 4.10 27.19 -7.70
N LEU A 186 4.48 27.64 -6.51
CA LEU A 186 3.89 27.20 -5.25
C LEU A 186 2.39 27.57 -5.15
N GLU A 187 1.99 28.69 -5.75
CA GLU A 187 0.57 29.06 -5.84
C GLU A 187 -0.19 28.19 -6.83
N ILE A 188 0.44 27.80 -7.95
CA ILE A 188 -0.13 26.88 -8.93
C ILE A 188 -0.30 25.49 -8.31
N GLU A 189 0.69 24.97 -7.59
CA GLU A 189 0.59 23.68 -6.88
C GLU A 189 -0.54 23.67 -5.86
N LYS A 190 -0.65 24.69 -5.01
CA LYS A 190 -1.78 24.81 -4.07
C LYS A 190 -3.15 24.86 -4.77
N ARG A 191 -3.20 25.41 -5.99
CA ARG A 191 -4.41 25.41 -6.82
C ARG A 191 -4.67 24.03 -7.41
N LEU A 192 -3.64 23.30 -7.86
CA LEU A 192 -3.75 21.92 -8.33
C LEU A 192 -4.24 20.98 -7.21
N ASP A 193 -3.66 21.03 -6.01
CA ASP A 193 -4.11 20.24 -4.85
C ASP A 193 -5.59 20.49 -4.53
N LYS A 194 -6.01 21.75 -4.62
CA LYS A 194 -7.40 22.12 -4.38
C LYS A 194 -8.34 21.60 -5.46
N ILE A 195 -7.85 21.48 -6.70
CA ILE A 195 -8.59 20.87 -7.81
C ILE A 195 -8.67 19.35 -7.61
N GLU A 196 -7.57 18.71 -7.22
CA GLU A 196 -7.51 17.27 -6.98
C GLU A 196 -8.45 16.84 -5.85
N LYS A 197 -8.43 17.53 -4.70
CA LYS A 197 -9.40 17.27 -3.61
C LYS A 197 -10.85 17.43 -4.05
N LYS A 198 -11.13 18.38 -4.94
CA LYS A 198 -12.47 18.55 -5.51
C LYS A 198 -12.83 17.41 -6.46
N LEU A 199 -11.88 16.96 -7.27
CA LEU A 199 -12.04 15.81 -8.16
C LEU A 199 -12.33 14.53 -7.37
N GLU A 200 -11.57 14.26 -6.31
CA GLU A 200 -11.78 13.10 -5.44
C GLU A 200 -13.16 13.13 -4.75
N PHE A 201 -13.58 14.31 -4.29
CA PHE A 201 -14.92 14.50 -3.75
C PHE A 201 -16.01 14.24 -4.82
N VAL A 202 -15.83 14.74 -6.04
CA VAL A 202 -16.76 14.53 -7.15
C VAL A 202 -16.82 13.06 -7.54
N ASP A 203 -15.69 12.36 -7.63
CA ASP A 203 -15.65 10.92 -7.92
C ASP A 203 -16.40 10.12 -6.86
N SER A 204 -16.19 10.45 -5.58
CA SER A 204 -16.92 9.84 -4.47
C SER A 204 -18.43 10.08 -4.57
N GLU A 205 -18.84 11.29 -4.94
CA GLU A 205 -20.25 11.65 -5.12
C GLU A 205 -20.88 10.96 -6.34
N VAL A 206 -20.11 10.83 -7.44
CA VAL A 206 -20.51 10.12 -8.65
C VAL A 206 -20.65 8.63 -8.36
N ALA A 207 -19.69 8.01 -7.67
CA ALA A 207 -19.76 6.60 -7.26
C ALA A 207 -20.99 6.33 -6.39
N GLN A 208 -21.28 7.19 -5.40
CA GLN A 208 -22.50 7.08 -4.59
C GLN A 208 -23.80 7.29 -5.41
N ARG A 209 -23.80 8.19 -6.40
CA ARG A 209 -24.95 8.39 -7.29
C ARG A 209 -25.18 7.18 -8.21
N VAL A 210 -24.11 6.63 -8.79
CA VAL A 210 -24.17 5.44 -9.65
C VAL A 210 -24.62 4.23 -8.83
N GLY A 211 -24.05 4.02 -7.64
CA GLY A 211 -24.46 2.96 -6.72
C GLY A 211 -25.94 3.04 -6.34
N ARG A 212 -26.46 4.23 -6.03
CA ARG A 212 -27.90 4.43 -5.76
C ARG A 212 -28.79 4.15 -6.98
N LYS A 213 -28.37 4.55 -8.19
CA LYS A 213 -29.13 4.25 -9.42
C LYS A 213 -29.18 2.75 -9.68
N ILE A 214 -28.01 2.09 -9.67
CA ILE A 214 -27.91 0.64 -9.90
C ILE A 214 -28.70 -0.13 -8.84
N GLY A 215 -28.56 0.21 -7.56
CA GLY A 215 -29.30 -0.45 -6.48
C GLY A 215 -30.82 -0.29 -6.61
N ARG A 216 -31.30 0.89 -7.02
CA ARG A 216 -32.73 1.12 -7.28
C ARG A 216 -33.23 0.30 -8.46
N ASP A 217 -32.51 0.30 -9.57
CA ASP A 217 -32.93 -0.36 -10.80
C ASP A 217 -32.95 -1.89 -10.61
N ILE A 218 -31.95 -2.43 -9.89
CA ILE A 218 -31.91 -3.84 -9.46
C ILE A 218 -33.07 -4.16 -8.51
N GLY A 219 -33.34 -3.29 -7.53
CA GLY A 219 -34.44 -3.48 -6.58
C GLY A 219 -35.81 -3.51 -7.23
N ILE A 220 -36.07 -2.62 -8.21
CA ILE A 220 -37.31 -2.60 -8.99
C ILE A 220 -37.47 -3.91 -9.77
N LEU A 221 -36.40 -4.38 -10.43
CA LEU A 221 -36.42 -5.62 -11.21
C LEU A 221 -36.76 -6.83 -10.34
N TYR A 222 -36.08 -7.00 -9.20
CA TYR A 222 -36.36 -8.12 -8.29
C TYR A 222 -37.75 -8.03 -7.65
N GLY A 223 -38.20 -6.83 -7.29
CA GLY A 223 -39.54 -6.63 -6.74
C GLY A 223 -40.64 -7.04 -7.73
N LEU A 224 -40.48 -6.69 -9.01
CA LEU A 224 -41.42 -7.08 -10.07
C LEU A 224 -41.41 -8.60 -10.29
N MET A 225 -40.23 -9.22 -10.37
CA MET A 225 -40.09 -10.67 -10.53
C MET A 225 -40.74 -11.45 -9.38
N ALA A 226 -40.49 -11.03 -8.13
CA ALA A 226 -41.09 -11.65 -6.96
C ALA A 226 -42.62 -11.47 -6.95
N GLY A 227 -43.11 -10.27 -7.28
CA GLY A 227 -44.55 -9.99 -7.36
C GLY A 227 -45.26 -10.87 -8.39
N VAL A 228 -44.67 -11.05 -9.58
CA VAL A 228 -45.21 -11.93 -10.62
C VAL A 228 -45.21 -13.39 -10.18
N MET A 229 -44.15 -13.87 -9.52
CA MET A 229 -44.12 -15.23 -8.96
C MET A 229 -45.23 -15.46 -7.94
N VAL A 230 -45.42 -14.54 -6.99
CA VAL A 230 -46.49 -14.65 -5.99
C VAL A 230 -47.86 -14.63 -6.65
N PHE A 231 -48.07 -13.77 -7.65
CA PHE A 231 -49.33 -13.71 -8.38
C PHE A 231 -49.66 -15.02 -9.11
N ILE A 232 -48.69 -15.61 -9.80
CA ILE A 232 -48.87 -16.91 -10.47
C ILE A 232 -49.18 -18.00 -9.44
N MET A 233 -48.49 -18.00 -8.30
CA MET A 233 -48.73 -18.95 -7.21
C MET A 233 -50.15 -18.84 -6.66
N LEU A 234 -50.66 -17.62 -6.47
CA LEU A 234 -52.02 -17.36 -6.02
C LEU A 234 -53.07 -17.83 -7.04
N LEU A 235 -52.85 -17.59 -8.33
CA LEU A 235 -53.74 -18.09 -9.39
C LEU A 235 -53.82 -19.62 -9.38
N PHE A 236 -52.68 -20.30 -9.20
CA PHE A 236 -52.63 -21.76 -9.13
C PHE A 236 -53.35 -22.30 -7.88
N LEU A 237 -53.16 -21.65 -6.73
CA LEU A 237 -53.86 -21.99 -5.49
C LEU A 237 -55.37 -21.76 -5.61
N PHE A 238 -55.78 -20.65 -6.26
CA PHE A 238 -57.19 -20.33 -6.47
C PHE A 238 -57.88 -21.35 -7.39
N GLN A 239 -57.23 -21.77 -8.48
CA GLN A 239 -57.73 -22.86 -9.33
C GLN A 239 -57.92 -24.16 -8.55
N LYS A 240 -56.97 -24.53 -7.68
CA LYS A 240 -57.10 -25.72 -6.84
C LYS A 240 -58.22 -25.60 -5.81
N LEU A 241 -58.42 -24.42 -5.23
CA LEU A 241 -59.51 -24.17 -4.27
C LEU A 241 -60.88 -24.31 -4.95
N MET A 242 -61.04 -23.72 -6.13
CA MET A 242 -62.28 -23.80 -6.93
C MET A 242 -62.56 -25.22 -7.43
N ALA A 243 -61.54 -26.07 -7.61
CA ALA A 243 -61.72 -27.48 -7.95
C ALA A 243 -62.09 -28.37 -6.75
N MET A 244 -62.02 -27.83 -5.52
CA MET A 244 -62.31 -28.55 -4.27
C MET A 244 -63.71 -28.25 -3.70
N VAL A 245 -64.40 -27.24 -4.23
CA VAL A 245 -65.76 -26.81 -3.88
C VAL A 245 -66.72 -27.31 -4.95
#